data_AF-A0A1I0P7Q7-F1
#
_entry.id   AF-A0A1I0P7Q7-F1
#
_cell.length_a   1.000
_cell.length_b   1.000
_cell.length_c   1.000
_cell.angle_alpha   90.00
_cell.angle_beta   90.00
_cell.angle_gamma   90.00
#
_symmetry.space_group_name_H-M   'P 1'
#
loop_
_entity.id
_entity.type
_entity.pdbx_description
1 polymer ?
#
loop_
_entity_poly.entity_id
_entity_poly.type
_entity_poly.pdbx_seq_one_letter_code
_entity_poly.pdbx_strand_id
1 'polypeptide(L)'
;MPVGVSGDIEELQGRATLQRGLTDGAEDISTGTASMLGDTSSWTLYLGTEGAVNVEVSLSPDGGATWYVAPESPVQFDAAGADIIAMGYDASAVRLEASDETAVEAQVYEVV
;
A
#
# COMPACT_ATOMS: atom_id res chain seq x y z
N MET A 1 -12.78 20.59 38.26
CA MET A 1 -12.49 19.64 37.18
C MET A 1 -12.46 20.42 35.88
N PRO A 2 -11.33 20.52 35.17
CA PRO A 2 -11.32 20.98 33.79
C PRO A 2 -11.24 19.79 32.83
N VAL A 3 -12.16 19.76 31.87
CA VAL A 3 -12.22 18.82 30.75
C VAL A 3 -11.19 19.24 29.70
N GLY A 4 -10.13 18.44 29.54
CA GLY A 4 -9.23 18.57 28.41
C GLY A 4 -9.92 17.97 27.18
N VAL A 5 -10.42 18.83 26.30
CA VAL A 5 -10.72 18.45 24.92
C VAL A 5 -9.40 18.04 24.29
N SER A 6 -9.22 16.74 24.06
CA SER A 6 -8.26 16.25 23.09
C SER A 6 -8.80 16.67 21.74
N GLY A 7 -8.28 17.78 21.21
CA GLY A 7 -8.47 18.12 19.80
C GLY A 7 -7.73 17.07 19.00
N ASP A 8 -8.46 16.14 18.41
CA ASP A 8 -7.97 15.23 17.38
C ASP A 8 -7.32 16.09 16.29
N ILE A 9 -5.99 15.98 16.21
CA ILE A 9 -5.13 16.75 15.32
C ILE A 9 -5.66 16.54 13.91
N GLU A 10 -6.08 17.65 13.32
CA GLU A 10 -6.49 17.79 11.93
C GLU A 10 -5.73 16.85 10.99
N GLU A 11 -6.43 15.82 10.49
CA GLU A 11 -6.05 15.09 9.29
C GLU A 11 -6.18 16.04 8.09
N LEU A 12 -5.19 16.92 7.96
CA LEU A 12 -4.94 17.74 6.78
C LEU A 12 -4.53 16.81 5.64
N GLN A 13 -5.48 16.08 5.03
CA GLN A 13 -5.31 15.50 3.69
C GLN A 13 -5.34 16.65 2.67
N GLY A 14 -4.31 17.47 2.72
CA GLY A 14 -4.02 18.55 1.80
C GLY A 14 -3.78 17.98 0.42
N ARG A 15 -4.56 18.48 -0.54
CA ARG A 15 -4.33 18.33 -1.98
C ARG A 15 -2.91 18.78 -2.34
N ALA A 16 -2.00 17.84 -2.56
CA ALA A 16 -0.84 17.94 -3.46
C ALA A 16 -0.06 16.61 -3.35
N THR A 17 -0.10 15.76 -4.39
CA THR A 17 0.63 14.47 -4.47
C THR A 17 0.37 13.51 -3.30
N LEU A 18 -0.49 12.51 -3.51
CA LEU A 18 -0.87 11.54 -2.49
C LEU A 18 0.23 10.48 -2.34
N GLN A 19 1.23 10.75 -1.50
CA GLN A 19 2.00 9.66 -0.88
C GLN A 19 1.10 9.03 0.18
N ARG A 20 0.62 7.81 -0.07
CA ARG A 20 -0.28 7.09 0.83
C ARG A 20 0.46 5.86 1.34
N GLY A 21 0.81 5.86 2.62
CA GLY A 21 1.23 4.65 3.29
C GLY A 21 0.08 3.65 3.24
N LEU A 22 0.28 2.49 2.61
CA LEU A 22 -0.65 1.36 2.76
C LEU A 22 -0.52 0.74 4.15
N THR A 23 0.66 0.91 4.74
CA THR A 23 1.01 0.53 6.11
C THR A 23 1.56 1.76 6.85
N ASP A 24 1.42 1.81 8.17
CA ASP A 24 2.01 2.82 9.06
C ASP A 24 3.46 2.42 9.43
N GLY A 25 4.24 2.02 8.43
CA GLY A 25 5.58 1.45 8.58
C GLY A 25 5.66 -0.04 8.26
N ALA A 26 6.69 -0.73 8.76
CA ALA A 26 6.83 -2.17 8.61
C ALA A 26 5.88 -2.90 9.57
N GLU A 27 4.87 -3.56 9.02
CA GLU A 27 3.85 -4.27 9.79
C GLU A 27 3.43 -5.59 9.12
N ASP A 28 2.75 -6.46 9.86
CA ASP A 28 2.23 -7.71 9.31
C ASP A 28 1.04 -7.44 8.37
N ILE A 29 1.23 -7.76 7.09
CA ILE A 29 0.17 -7.69 6.06
C ILE A 29 -0.25 -9.08 5.57
N SER A 30 0.04 -10.14 6.32
CA SER A 30 -0.35 -11.53 5.98
C SER A 30 -1.86 -11.73 5.90
N THR A 31 -2.63 -10.87 6.56
CA THR A 31 -4.10 -10.86 6.51
C THR A 31 -4.67 -10.08 5.31
N GLY A 32 -3.80 -9.49 4.49
CA GLY A 32 -4.15 -8.66 3.35
C GLY A 32 -4.52 -7.23 3.76
N THR A 33 -3.79 -6.24 3.24
CA THR A 33 -4.14 -4.82 3.36
C THR A 33 -4.63 -4.30 2.02
N ALA A 34 -5.69 -3.50 2.02
CA ALA A 34 -6.23 -2.90 0.80
C ALA A 34 -6.37 -1.39 0.98
N SER A 35 -6.05 -0.65 -0.08
CA SER A 35 -6.14 0.80 -0.12
C SER A 35 -6.73 1.26 -1.44
N MET A 36 -7.54 2.31 -1.38
CA MET A 36 -8.09 2.92 -2.57
C MET A 36 -7.02 3.79 -3.22
N LEU A 37 -6.81 3.57 -4.51
CA LEU A 37 -6.06 4.47 -5.36
C LEU A 37 -7.03 5.55 -5.83
N GLY A 38 -6.59 6.79 -5.95
CA GLY A 38 -7.36 7.79 -6.68
C GLY A 38 -7.58 7.37 -8.14
N ASP A 39 -8.37 8.12 -8.91
CA ASP A 39 -8.41 8.03 -10.37
C ASP A 39 -7.04 8.46 -10.95
N THR A 40 -6.04 7.60 -10.78
CA THR A 40 -4.64 7.81 -11.13
C THR A 40 -4.23 6.74 -12.12
N SER A 41 -3.86 7.18 -13.33
CA SER A 41 -3.44 6.27 -14.42
C SER A 41 -1.98 5.80 -14.30
N SER A 42 -1.20 6.30 -13.34
CA SER A 42 0.19 5.89 -13.11
C SER A 42 0.63 6.14 -11.66
N TRP A 43 1.14 5.10 -11.01
CA TRP A 43 1.58 5.17 -9.62
C TRP A 43 2.79 4.25 -9.42
N THR A 44 3.52 4.43 -8.32
CA THR A 44 4.67 3.61 -7.98
C THR A 44 4.43 2.98 -6.62
N LEU A 45 4.63 1.67 -6.54
CA LEU A 45 4.60 0.90 -5.32
C LEU A 45 6.02 0.76 -4.78
N TYR A 46 6.22 1.15 -3.53
CA TYR A 46 7.44 0.93 -2.77
C TYR A 46 7.15 -0.14 -1.73
N LEU A 47 7.90 -1.23 -1.77
CA LEU A 47 7.81 -2.33 -0.81
C LEU A 47 9.13 -2.42 -0.06
N GLY A 48 9.07 -2.53 1.26
CA GLY A 48 10.19 -2.85 2.13
C GLY A 48 9.84 -4.05 2.99
N THR A 49 10.78 -4.97 3.22
CA THR A 49 10.56 -6.16 4.05
C THR A 49 11.69 -6.32 5.05
N GLU A 50 11.37 -6.79 6.26
CA GLU A 50 12.37 -7.12 7.28
C GLU A 50 12.95 -8.54 7.13
N GLY A 51 12.44 -9.33 6.19
CA GLY A 51 12.83 -10.72 6.00
C GLY A 51 12.42 -11.28 4.64
N ALA A 52 12.65 -12.58 4.47
CA ALA A 52 12.22 -13.30 3.29
C ALA A 52 10.70 -13.50 3.32
N VAL A 53 9.99 -12.98 2.31
CA VAL A 53 8.52 -13.00 2.24
C VAL A 53 8.07 -12.83 0.80
N ASN A 54 6.92 -13.41 0.45
CA ASN A 54 6.30 -13.18 -0.84
C ASN A 54 5.13 -12.22 -0.68
N VAL A 55 5.11 -11.14 -1.45
CA VAL A 55 4.02 -10.16 -1.43
C VAL A 55 3.21 -10.28 -2.72
N GLU A 56 1.95 -10.68 -2.61
CA GLU A 56 1.02 -10.65 -3.73
C GLU A 56 0.40 -9.26 -3.86
N VAL A 57 0.50 -8.67 -5.04
CA VAL A 57 -0.13 -7.40 -5.40
C VAL A 57 -1.33 -7.66 -6.30
N SER A 58 -2.51 -7.29 -5.80
CA SER A 58 -3.77 -7.35 -6.51
C SER A 58 -4.32 -5.95 -6.76
N LEU A 59 -4.79 -5.69 -7.98
CA LEU A 59 -5.33 -4.42 -8.43
C LEU A 59 -6.82 -4.52 -8.73
N SER A 60 -7.56 -3.47 -8.43
CA SER A 60 -8.98 -3.37 -8.74
C SER A 60 -9.28 -2.14 -9.59
N PRO A 61 -9.86 -2.30 -10.79
CA PRO A 61 -10.35 -1.17 -11.58
C PRO A 61 -11.71 -0.64 -11.07
N ASP A 62 -12.42 -1.39 -10.23
CA ASP A 62 -13.79 -1.08 -9.77
C ASP A 62 -13.84 -0.69 -8.28
N GLY A 63 -12.74 -0.18 -7.74
CA GLY A 63 -12.66 0.28 -6.34
C GLY A 63 -12.84 -0.84 -5.29
N GLY A 64 -12.47 -2.07 -5.63
CA GLY A 64 -12.46 -3.23 -4.73
C GLY A 64 -13.56 -4.27 -5.00
N ALA A 65 -14.36 -4.11 -6.07
CA ALA A 65 -15.36 -5.11 -6.46
C ALA A 65 -14.75 -6.33 -7.18
N THR A 66 -13.73 -6.10 -8.01
CA THR A 66 -12.99 -7.12 -8.75
C THR A 66 -11.50 -7.00 -8.43
N TRP A 67 -10.80 -8.11 -8.24
CA TRP A 67 -9.37 -8.10 -7.93
C TRP A 67 -8.61 -8.92 -8.98
N TYR A 68 -7.59 -8.30 -9.56
CA TYR A 68 -6.72 -8.89 -10.57
C TYR A 68 -5.29 -8.88 -10.08
N VAL A 69 -4.63 -10.04 -10.07
CA VAL A 69 -3.23 -10.13 -9.69
C VAL A 69 -2.36 -9.44 -10.75
N ALA A 70 -1.51 -8.52 -10.31
CA ALA A 70 -0.59 -7.84 -11.20
C ALA A 70 0.43 -8.83 -11.77
N PRO A 71 0.88 -8.69 -13.03
CA PRO A 71 1.87 -9.61 -13.61
C PRO A 71 3.25 -9.51 -12.93
N GLU A 72 3.51 -8.44 -12.20
CA GLU A 72 4.70 -8.24 -11.37
C GLU A 72 4.61 -8.99 -10.02
N SER A 73 3.48 -9.66 -9.76
CA SER A 73 3.27 -10.48 -8.57
C SER A 73 3.40 -11.99 -8.82
N PRO A 74 3.78 -12.77 -7.79
CA PRO A 74 4.19 -12.30 -6.45
C PRO A 74 5.59 -11.69 -6.46
N VAL A 75 5.77 -10.63 -5.68
CA VAL A 75 7.09 -10.01 -5.43
C VAL A 75 7.80 -10.87 -4.40
N GLN A 76 8.88 -11.52 -4.80
CA GLN A 76 9.63 -12.47 -3.99
C GLN A 76 10.82 -11.77 -3.32
N PHE A 77 10.86 -11.78 -2.00
CA PHE A 77 12.00 -11.33 -1.21
C PHE A 77 12.72 -12.54 -0.60
N ASP A 78 13.98 -12.75 -0.95
CA ASP A 78 14.83 -13.82 -0.36
C ASP A 78 15.47 -13.42 0.98
N ALA A 79 15.46 -12.13 1.31
CA ALA A 79 16.00 -11.54 2.54
C ALA A 79 15.38 -10.15 2.77
N ALA A 80 15.70 -9.53 3.92
CA ALA A 80 15.34 -8.14 4.19
C ALA A 80 15.83 -7.21 3.07
N GLY A 81 14.95 -6.36 2.56
CA GLY A 81 15.25 -5.53 1.40
C GLY A 81 14.12 -4.57 1.06
N ALA A 82 14.26 -3.88 -0.07
CA ALA A 82 13.23 -3.04 -0.62
C ALA A 82 13.18 -3.20 -2.14
N ASP A 83 11.97 -3.10 -2.71
CA ASP A 83 11.71 -3.14 -4.13
C ASP A 83 10.78 -2.00 -4.54
N ILE A 84 10.93 -1.52 -5.77
CA ILE A 84 10.22 -0.35 -6.30
C ILE A 84 9.62 -0.73 -7.65
N ILE A 85 8.29 -0.70 -7.72
CA ILE A 85 7.55 -1.22 -8.85
C ILE A 85 6.70 -0.10 -9.44
N ALA A 86 6.99 0.28 -10.68
CA ALA A 86 6.25 1.33 -11.38
C ALA A 86 5.02 0.74 -12.06
N MET A 87 3.85 1.01 -11.50
CA MET A 87 2.58 0.47 -11.96
C MET A 87 1.96 1.43 -12.99
N GLY A 88 1.95 1.00 -14.25
CA GLY A 88 1.32 1.71 -15.36
C GLY A 88 -0.14 1.31 -15.61
N TYR A 89 -0.82 0.77 -14.60
CA TYR A 89 -2.20 0.29 -14.72
C TYR A 89 -3.17 1.30 -14.12
N ASP A 90 -4.28 1.52 -14.81
CA ASP A 90 -5.42 2.25 -14.30
C ASP A 90 -6.16 1.34 -13.30
N ALA A 91 -6.04 1.68 -12.02
CA ALA A 91 -6.65 0.94 -10.91
C ALA A 91 -7.17 1.93 -9.87
N SER A 92 -8.36 1.67 -9.34
CA SER A 92 -8.98 2.47 -8.28
C SER A 92 -8.75 1.88 -6.89
N ALA A 93 -8.22 0.67 -6.78
CA ALA A 93 -7.72 0.12 -5.52
C ALA A 93 -6.57 -0.86 -5.73
N VAL A 94 -5.73 -0.98 -4.71
CA VAL A 94 -4.66 -1.96 -4.61
C VAL A 94 -4.81 -2.73 -3.30
N ARG A 95 -4.53 -4.03 -3.35
CA ARG A 95 -4.45 -4.93 -2.22
C ARG A 95 -3.09 -5.61 -2.24
N LEU A 96 -2.46 -5.68 -1.07
CA LEU A 96 -1.21 -6.36 -0.83
C LEU A 96 -1.43 -7.45 0.20
N GLU A 97 -0.90 -8.63 -0.03
CA GLU A 97 -0.97 -9.75 0.91
C GLU A 97 0.40 -10.42 1.01
N ALA A 98 0.95 -10.48 2.22
CA ALA A 98 2.19 -11.21 2.47
C ALA A 98 1.91 -12.69 2.69
N SER A 99 2.87 -13.55 2.33
CA SER A 99 2.74 -15.00 2.55
C SER A 99 2.82 -15.41 4.03
N ASP A 100 3.42 -14.58 4.87
CA ASP A 100 3.77 -14.88 6.27
C ASP A 100 3.75 -13.59 7.12
N GLU A 101 3.87 -13.72 8.44
CA GLU A 101 3.83 -12.62 9.44
C GLU A 101 5.07 -11.69 9.42
N THR A 102 5.85 -11.72 8.34
CA THR A 102 7.03 -10.85 8.19
C THR A 102 6.55 -9.41 8.03
N ALA A 103 7.20 -8.49 8.76
CA ALA A 103 6.88 -7.08 8.66
C ALA A 103 7.22 -6.55 7.24
N VAL A 104 6.21 -6.00 6.58
CA VAL A 104 6.29 -5.38 5.25
C VAL A 104 5.85 -3.93 5.38
N GLU A 105 6.67 -3.02 4.87
CA GLU A 105 6.30 -1.63 4.66
C GLU A 105 5.87 -1.45 3.20
N ALA A 106 4.68 -0.90 2.99
CA ALA A 106 4.18 -0.62 1.65
C ALA A 106 3.73 0.84 1.53
N GLN A 107 4.27 1.53 0.53
CA GLN A 107 3.91 2.91 0.22
C GLN A 107 3.54 3.04 -1.24
N VAL A 108 2.43 3.73 -1.50
CA VAL A 108 2.03 4.09 -2.86
C VAL A 108 2.30 5.56 -3.09
N TYR A 109 2.93 5.84 -4.23
CA TYR A 109 3.16 7.18 -4.72
C TYR A 109 2.39 7.40 -6.02
N GLU A 110 1.34 8.22 -5.96
CA GLU A 110 0.56 8.61 -7.14
C GLU A 110 1.21 9.81 -7.84
N VAL A 111 1.41 9.70 -9.16
CA VAL A 111 1.85 10.84 -9.98
C VAL A 111 0.60 11.45 -10.62
N VAL A 112 0.20 12.61 -10.10
CA VAL A 112 -0.95 13.40 -10.60
C VAL A 112 -0.55 14.44 -11.63
#